data_AF-A0A249MZC8-F1
#
_entry.id   AF-A0A249MZC8-F1
#
_cell.length_a   1.000
_cell.length_b   1.000
_cell.length_c   1.000
_cell.angle_alpha   90.00
_cell.angle_beta   90.00
_cell.angle_gamma   90.00
#
_symmetry.space_group_name_H-M   'P 1'
#
loop_
_entity.id
_entity.type
_entity.pdbx_description
1 polymer ?
#
loop_
_entity_poly.entity_id
_entity_poly.type
_entity_poly.pdbx_seq_one_letter_code
_entity_poly.pdbx_strand_id
1 'polypeptide(L)'
;MASSTEPRVQPSAPPSIDARAMLHFTLYFGGFLASTLLMTWGLFALFFLALGGFSLDGLMNQLNNLSTRYVIATPDRVASFKTIFAVAHLILSVGLMVLRRGRILPSARSQGDPRHG
;
A
#
# COMPACT_ATOMS: atom_id res chain seq x y z
N MET A 1 18.28 63.86 14.69
CA MET A 1 19.33 62.92 14.23
C MET A 1 18.78 61.52 14.44
N ALA A 2 18.41 60.83 13.37
CA ALA A 2 17.74 59.52 13.39
C ALA A 2 18.75 58.42 13.76
N SER A 3 18.43 57.58 14.74
CA SER A 3 19.16 56.33 15.00
C SER A 3 18.36 55.17 14.43
N SER A 4 18.96 54.51 13.46
CA SER A 4 18.39 53.50 12.57
C SER A 4 18.10 52.20 13.32
N THR A 5 16.84 51.75 13.29
CA THR A 5 16.44 50.42 13.77
C THR A 5 16.85 49.38 12.74
N GLU A 6 17.98 48.71 12.93
CA GLU A 6 18.34 47.57 12.08
C GLU A 6 17.41 46.38 12.35
N PRO A 7 16.85 45.74 11.32
CA PRO A 7 16.09 44.51 11.48
C PRO A 7 17.06 43.37 11.79
N ARG A 8 17.11 42.94 13.05
CA ARG A 8 17.85 41.75 13.46
C ARG A 8 17.26 40.53 12.74
N VAL A 9 17.91 40.10 11.65
CA VAL A 9 17.61 38.84 10.95
C VAL A 9 17.86 37.69 11.94
N GLN A 10 16.79 37.07 12.41
CA GLN A 10 16.88 35.87 13.24
C GLN A 10 17.37 34.71 12.38
N PRO A 11 18.35 33.90 12.85
CA PRO A 11 18.77 32.71 12.14
C PRO A 11 17.61 31.72 12.12
N SER A 12 17.11 31.38 10.93
CA SER A 12 16.16 30.29 10.73
C SER A 12 16.79 28.98 11.20
N ALA A 13 16.27 28.43 12.30
CA ALA A 13 16.72 27.14 12.83
C ALA A 13 16.58 26.04 11.74
N PRO A 14 17.55 25.13 11.61
CA PRO A 14 17.46 24.06 10.63
C PRO A 14 16.23 23.18 10.93
N PRO A 15 15.52 22.68 9.91
CA PRO A 15 14.36 21.82 10.11
C PRO A 15 14.81 20.56 10.84
N SER A 16 14.42 20.42 12.12
CA SER A 16 14.58 19.17 12.83
C SER A 16 13.66 18.15 12.18
N ILE A 17 14.24 17.01 11.75
CA ILE A 17 13.44 15.87 11.31
C ILE A 17 12.58 15.47 12.52
N ASP A 18 11.28 15.72 12.43
CA ASP A 18 10.35 15.36 13.48
C ASP A 18 10.25 13.83 13.51
N ALA A 19 11.05 13.21 14.37
CA ALA A 19 11.09 11.76 14.54
C ALA A 19 9.71 11.19 14.87
N ARG A 20 8.83 11.96 15.52
CA ARG A 20 7.44 11.58 15.76
C ARG A 20 6.64 11.55 14.46
N ALA A 21 6.77 12.56 13.61
CA ALA A 21 6.15 12.57 12.30
C ALA A 21 6.66 11.42 11.42
N MET A 22 7.96 11.14 11.44
CA MET A 22 8.56 10.03 10.69
C MET A 22 8.08 8.66 11.18
N LEU A 23 7.99 8.46 12.51
CA LEU A 23 7.46 7.24 13.11
C LEU A 23 5.97 7.03 12.77
N HIS A 24 5.17 8.08 12.93
CA HIS A 24 3.74 8.04 12.60
C HIS A 24 3.52 7.74 11.11
N PHE A 25 4.26 8.41 10.22
CA PHE A 25 4.22 8.15 8.78
C PHE A 25 4.59 6.71 8.46
N THR A 26 5.68 6.19 9.03
CA THR A 26 6.14 4.82 8.77
C THR A 26 5.15 3.76 9.25
N LEU A 27 4.56 3.95 10.45
CA LEU A 27 3.53 3.05 10.97
C LEU A 27 2.27 3.06 10.10
N TYR A 28 1.80 4.25 9.74
CA TYR A 28 0.61 4.41 8.92
C TYR A 28 0.81 3.83 7.52
N PHE A 29 1.92 4.18 6.87
CA PHE A 29 2.29 3.68 5.55
C PHE A 29 2.55 2.16 5.58
N GLY A 30 3.21 1.66 6.62
CA GLY A 30 3.44 0.24 6.84
C GLY A 30 2.14 -0.54 6.98
N GLY A 31 1.19 -0.05 7.79
CA GLY A 31 -0.15 -0.66 7.91
C GLY A 31 -0.93 -0.62 6.60
N PHE A 32 -0.85 0.48 5.86
CA PHE A 32 -1.45 0.60 4.53
C PHE A 32 -0.85 -0.41 3.53
N LEU A 33 0.47 -0.56 3.51
CA LEU A 33 1.18 -1.47 2.63
C LEU A 33 0.90 -2.93 3.00
N ALA A 34 0.99 -3.28 4.28
CA ALA A 34 0.70 -4.62 4.80
C ALA A 34 -0.74 -5.06 4.48
N SER A 35 -1.72 -4.17 4.71
CA SER A 35 -3.11 -4.46 4.35
C SER A 35 -3.33 -4.58 2.84
N THR A 36 -2.60 -3.81 2.02
CA THR A 36 -2.65 -3.94 0.56
C THR A 36 -2.08 -5.29 0.12
N LEU A 37 -0.94 -5.69 0.67
CA LEU A 37 -0.34 -7.00 0.41
C LEU A 37 -1.27 -8.14 0.82
N LEU A 38 -1.90 -8.04 1.99
CA LEU A 38 -2.87 -9.03 2.45
C LEU A 38 -4.08 -9.13 1.51
N MET A 39 -4.58 -8.00 1.01
CA MET A 39 -5.64 -7.98 0.01
C MET A 39 -5.20 -8.62 -1.31
N THR A 40 -3.98 -8.37 -1.79
CA THR A 40 -3.49 -9.04 -3.02
C THR A 40 -3.41 -10.55 -2.86
N TRP A 41 -2.90 -11.05 -1.73
CA TRP A 41 -2.91 -12.48 -1.41
C TRP A 41 -4.33 -13.04 -1.32
N GLY A 42 -5.24 -12.30 -0.70
CA GLY A 42 -6.66 -12.65 -0.66
C GLY A 42 -7.28 -12.75 -2.06
N LEU A 43 -6.97 -11.83 -2.97
CA LEU A 43 -7.45 -11.87 -4.35
C LEU A 43 -6.91 -13.09 -5.11
N PHE A 44 -5.63 -13.47 -4.90
CA PHE A 44 -5.14 -14.73 -5.47
C PHE A 44 -5.88 -15.93 -4.88
N ALA A 45 -6.03 -16.01 -3.57
CA ALA A 45 -6.78 -17.10 -2.94
C ALA A 45 -8.22 -17.20 -3.49
N LEU A 46 -8.91 -16.07 -3.62
CA LEU A 46 -10.25 -15.98 -4.21
C LEU A 46 -10.27 -16.39 -5.69
N PHE A 47 -9.24 -16.04 -6.46
CA PHE A 47 -9.09 -16.48 -7.84
C PHE A 47 -8.97 -18.00 -7.95
N PHE A 48 -8.10 -18.63 -7.14
CA PHE A 48 -8.00 -20.09 -7.10
C PHE A 48 -9.29 -20.75 -6.58
N LEU A 49 -9.96 -20.13 -5.60
CA LEU A 49 -11.24 -20.60 -5.10
C LEU A 49 -12.32 -20.55 -6.19
N ALA A 50 -12.36 -19.49 -6.98
CA ALA A 50 -13.27 -19.36 -8.13
C ALA A 50 -12.97 -20.41 -9.21
N LEU A 51 -11.70 -20.66 -9.53
CA LEU A 51 -11.28 -21.74 -10.44
C LEU A 51 -11.59 -23.14 -9.87
N GLY A 52 -11.68 -23.26 -8.56
CA GLY A 52 -12.08 -24.47 -7.84
C GLY A 52 -13.60 -24.66 -7.70
N GLY A 53 -14.42 -23.85 -8.37
CA GLY A 53 -15.88 -23.93 -8.26
C GLY A 53 -16.42 -23.48 -6.91
N PHE A 54 -15.74 -22.54 -6.25
CA PHE A 54 -16.08 -22.02 -4.92
C PHE A 54 -16.08 -23.07 -3.79
N SER A 55 -15.32 -24.15 -3.96
CA SER A 55 -15.10 -25.18 -2.93
C SER A 55 -13.65 -25.20 -2.44
N LEU A 56 -13.46 -25.55 -1.16
CA LEU A 56 -12.13 -25.77 -0.58
C LEU A 56 -11.40 -26.93 -1.26
N ASP A 57 -12.09 -28.01 -1.61
CA ASP A 57 -11.48 -29.14 -2.32
C ASP A 57 -10.99 -28.73 -3.71
N GLY A 58 -11.78 -27.89 -4.39
CA GLY A 58 -11.42 -27.33 -5.68
C GLY A 58 -10.21 -26.40 -5.59
N LEU A 59 -10.17 -25.51 -4.59
CA LEU A 59 -9.02 -24.65 -4.29
C LEU A 59 -7.75 -25.49 -4.09
N MET A 60 -7.81 -26.52 -3.24
CA MET A 60 -6.67 -27.40 -2.96
C MET A 60 -6.23 -28.17 -4.20
N ASN A 61 -7.16 -28.60 -5.05
CA ASN A 61 -6.82 -29.25 -6.32
C ASN A 61 -6.09 -28.30 -7.28
N GLN A 62 -6.52 -27.03 -7.39
CA GLN A 62 -5.84 -26.04 -8.22
C GLN A 62 -4.43 -25.72 -7.69
N LEU A 63 -4.26 -25.62 -6.36
CA LEU A 63 -2.96 -25.44 -5.74
C LEU A 63 -2.03 -26.64 -5.98
N ASN A 64 -2.55 -27.86 -5.86
CA ASN A 64 -1.80 -29.09 -6.14
C ASN A 64 -1.37 -29.17 -7.62
N ASN A 65 -2.24 -28.76 -8.54
CA ASN A 65 -1.92 -28.71 -9.96
C ASN A 65 -0.77 -27.71 -10.23
N LEU A 66 -0.85 -26.52 -9.63
CA LEU A 66 0.17 -25.49 -9.79
C LEU A 66 1.51 -25.93 -9.18
N SER A 67 1.49 -26.43 -7.94
CA SER A 67 2.71 -26.83 -7.23
C SER A 67 3.44 -27.97 -7.97
N THR A 68 2.69 -28.99 -8.40
CA THR A 68 3.25 -30.11 -9.17
C THR A 68 3.90 -29.61 -10.46
N ARG A 69 3.22 -28.73 -11.21
CA ARG A 69 3.75 -28.15 -12.46
C ARG A 69 4.93 -27.23 -12.23
N TYR A 70 4.99 -26.53 -11.10
CA TYR A 70 6.08 -25.64 -10.73
C TYR A 70 7.34 -26.42 -10.35
N VAL A 71 7.20 -27.50 -9.58
CA VAL A 71 8.33 -28.32 -9.12
C VAL A 71 9.02 -29.06 -10.26
N ILE A 72 8.26 -29.54 -11.25
CA ILE A 72 8.81 -30.25 -12.41
C ILE A 72 9.22 -29.30 -13.56
N ALA A 73 9.02 -27.99 -13.41
CA ALA A 73 9.34 -27.04 -14.46
C ALA A 73 10.85 -26.83 -14.60
N THR A 74 11.30 -26.54 -15.83
CA THR A 74 12.68 -26.11 -16.08
C THR A 74 12.97 -24.76 -15.41
N PRO A 75 14.24 -24.45 -15.08
CA PRO A 75 14.63 -23.19 -14.44
C PRO A 75 14.12 -21.95 -15.18
N ASP A 76 14.17 -21.93 -16.52
CA ASP A 76 13.71 -20.80 -17.33
C ASP A 76 12.19 -20.56 -17.21
N ARG A 77 11.41 -21.65 -17.10
CA ARG A 77 9.96 -21.57 -16.90
C ARG A 77 9.62 -21.08 -15.50
N VAL A 78 10.37 -21.50 -14.50
CA VAL A 78 10.22 -21.01 -13.12
C VAL A 78 10.54 -19.52 -13.05
N ALA A 79 11.63 -19.06 -13.68
CA ALA A 79 11.97 -17.65 -13.73
C ALA A 79 10.87 -16.82 -14.42
N SER A 80 10.39 -17.28 -15.57
CA SER A 80 9.29 -16.64 -16.30
C SER A 80 8.01 -16.57 -15.45
N PHE A 81 7.66 -17.67 -14.77
CA PHE A 81 6.51 -17.70 -13.85
C PHE A 81 6.66 -16.68 -12.73
N LYS A 82 7.84 -16.58 -12.09
CA LYS A 82 8.10 -15.59 -11.04
C LYS A 82 7.94 -14.15 -11.55
N THR A 83 8.42 -13.85 -12.76
CA THR A 83 8.24 -12.53 -13.37
C THR A 83 6.76 -12.22 -13.61
N ILE A 84 6.00 -13.16 -14.20
CA ILE A 84 4.57 -12.99 -14.43
C ILE A 84 3.82 -12.79 -13.11
N PHE A 85 4.14 -13.61 -12.10
CA PHE A 85 3.55 -13.53 -10.77
C PHE A 85 3.85 -12.19 -10.08
N ALA A 86 5.09 -11.70 -10.19
CA ALA A 86 5.50 -10.39 -9.65
C ALA A 86 4.78 -9.23 -10.35
N VAL A 87 4.69 -9.26 -11.69
CA VAL A 87 3.96 -8.23 -12.46
C VAL A 87 2.47 -8.23 -12.11
N ALA A 88 1.84 -9.40 -12.00
CA ALA A 88 0.45 -9.52 -11.56
C ALA A 88 0.24 -8.96 -10.15
N HIS A 89 1.14 -9.26 -9.21
CA HIS A 89 1.13 -8.69 -7.86
C HIS A 89 1.24 -7.17 -7.88
N LEU A 90 2.13 -6.61 -8.71
CA LEU A 90 2.32 -5.17 -8.82
C LEU A 90 1.07 -4.49 -9.37
N ILE A 91 0.47 -5.03 -10.45
CA ILE A 91 -0.77 -4.49 -11.03
C ILE A 91 -1.89 -4.50 -10.00
N LEU A 92 -2.11 -5.62 -9.31
CA LEU A 92 -3.14 -5.72 -8.27
C LEU A 92 -2.86 -4.77 -7.10
N SER A 93 -1.61 -4.67 -6.65
CA SER A 93 -1.21 -3.76 -5.59
C SER A 93 -1.51 -2.31 -5.97
N VAL A 94 -1.07 -1.86 -7.14
CA VAL A 94 -1.33 -0.49 -7.63
C VAL A 94 -2.83 -0.25 -7.78
N GLY A 95 -3.58 -1.19 -8.36
CA GLY A 95 -5.03 -1.07 -8.50
C GLY A 95 -5.74 -0.92 -7.14
N LEU A 96 -5.36 -1.74 -6.15
CA LEU A 96 -5.87 -1.63 -4.79
C LEU A 96 -5.45 -0.32 -4.12
N MET A 97 -4.21 0.12 -4.30
CA MET A 97 -3.76 1.40 -3.75
C MET A 97 -4.56 2.57 -4.31
N VAL A 98 -4.82 2.59 -5.62
CA VAL A 98 -5.66 3.60 -6.29
C VAL A 98 -7.09 3.57 -5.75
N LEU A 99 -7.70 2.38 -5.64
CA LEU A 99 -9.05 2.22 -5.08
C LEU A 99 -9.14 2.68 -3.62
N ARG A 100 -8.10 2.42 -2.84
CA ARG A 100 -8.03 2.77 -1.41
C ARG A 100 -7.62 4.22 -1.17
N ARG A 101 -7.01 4.90 -2.16
CA ARG A 101 -6.53 6.28 -2.05
C ARG A 101 -7.61 7.23 -1.53
N GLY A 102 -8.86 7.07 -1.99
CA GLY A 102 -9.99 7.91 -1.58
C GLY A 102 -10.44 7.71 -0.13
N ARG A 103 -10.08 6.60 0.53
CA ARG A 103 -10.42 6.34 1.95
C ARG A 103 -9.40 6.89 2.94
N ILE A 104 -8.26 7.40 2.46
CA ILE A 104 -7.16 7.92 3.28
C ILE A 104 -7.32 9.42 3.57
N LEU A 105 -8.04 10.15 2.72
CA LEU A 105 -8.41 11.53 3.00
C LEU A 105 -9.62 11.49 3.94
N PRO A 106 -9.50 11.93 5.20
CA PRO A 106 -10.68 12.29 5.97
C PRO A 106 -11.47 13.24 5.09
N SER A 107 -12.79 13.02 4.92
CA SER A 107 -13.69 14.07 4.46
C SER A 107 -13.24 15.32 5.20
N ALA A 108 -12.72 16.31 4.47
CA ALA A 108 -12.34 17.56 5.08
C ALA A 108 -13.51 17.91 5.97
N ARG A 109 -13.28 17.91 7.30
CA ARG A 109 -14.29 18.33 8.26
C ARG A 109 -14.90 19.57 7.64
N SER A 110 -16.23 19.64 7.64
CA SER A 110 -16.93 20.90 7.54
C SER A 110 -16.41 21.80 8.66
N GLN A 111 -15.25 22.41 8.44
CA GLN A 111 -14.62 23.41 9.27
C GLN A 111 -15.10 24.71 8.67
N GLY A 112 -16.32 25.06 9.06
CA GLY A 112 -17.04 26.15 8.43
C GLY A 112 -18.47 26.25 8.91
N ASP A 113 -18.74 26.04 10.21
CA ASP A 113 -19.84 26.77 10.84
C ASP A 113 -19.28 27.75 11.87
N PRO A 114 -18.89 28.96 11.45
CA PRO A 114 -18.70 30.09 12.32
C PRO A 114 -19.99 30.91 12.36
N ARG A 115 -21.04 30.45 13.05
CA ARG A 115 -22.16 31.30 13.51
C ARG A 115 -23.07 30.50 14.42
N HIS A 116 -23.01 30.78 15.73
CA HIS A 116 -24.16 31.16 16.53
C HIS A 116 -23.62 31.92 17.74
N GLY A 117 -23.61 33.25 17.61
CA GLY A 117 -23.65 34.16 18.74
C GLY A 117 -25.10 34.37 19.18
#